data_AF-A0A388P9I5-F1
#
_entry.id   AF-A0A388P9I5-F1
#
_cell.length_a   1.000
_cell.length_b   1.000
_cell.length_c   1.000
_cell.angle_alpha   90.00
_cell.angle_beta   90.00
_cell.angle_gamma   90.00
#
_symmetry.space_group_name_H-M   'P 1'
#
loop_
_entity.id
_entity.type
_entity.pdbx_description
1 polymer ?
#
loop_
_entity_poly.entity_id
_entity_poly.type
_entity_poly.pdbx_seq_one_letter_code
_entity_poly.pdbx_strand_id
1 'polypeptide(L)'
;MAKLNMQSATARRSLVIKLVDDALIHSQNDLVRELGKLGYVVTQATASRDLEELGAVRGKTTLGSFVINLFLHHKVQKAEVFRN
;
A
#
# COMPACT_ATOMS: atom_id res chain seq x y z
N MET A 1 -20.64 6.80 -15.51
CA MET A 1 -19.38 7.20 -16.16
C MET A 1 -18.26 7.11 -15.14
N ALA A 2 -17.55 5.98 -15.08
CA ALA A 2 -16.33 5.89 -14.28
C ALA A 2 -15.19 6.42 -15.16
N LYS A 3 -14.65 7.58 -14.79
CA LYS A 3 -13.43 8.13 -15.39
C LYS A 3 -12.34 7.10 -15.12
N LEU A 4 -11.98 6.30 -16.12
CA LEU A 4 -10.80 5.43 -16.11
C LEU A 4 -9.60 6.35 -15.99
N ASN A 5 -9.28 6.75 -14.76
CA ASN A 5 -8.11 7.54 -14.47
C ASN A 5 -6.92 6.68 -14.88
N MET A 6 -6.28 7.04 -15.99
CA MET A 6 -4.99 6.51 -16.43
C MET A 6 -3.89 6.99 -15.47
N GLN A 7 -4.06 6.72 -14.18
CA GLN A 7 -3.05 6.97 -13.17
C GLN A 7 -2.10 5.78 -13.16
N SER A 8 -0.81 6.05 -13.36
CA SER A 8 0.21 5.02 -13.49
C SER A 8 0.28 4.15 -12.22
N ALA A 9 0.65 2.88 -12.41
CA ALA A 9 0.81 1.96 -11.29
C ALA A 9 1.86 2.48 -10.27
N THR A 10 2.90 3.17 -10.73
CA THR A 10 3.91 3.83 -9.89
C THR A 10 3.33 4.92 -9.00
N ALA A 11 2.50 5.82 -9.55
CA ALA A 11 1.86 6.87 -8.77
C ALA A 11 0.92 6.29 -7.72
N ARG A 12 0.16 5.25 -8.08
CA ARG A 12 -0.71 4.54 -7.15
C ARG A 12 0.06 3.87 -6.03
N ARG A 13 1.17 3.18 -6.32
CA ARG A 13 2.04 2.54 -5.31
C ARG A 13 2.66 3.52 -4.34
N SER A 14 2.99 4.72 -4.81
CA SER A 14 3.46 5.81 -3.94
C SER A 14 2.40 6.22 -2.91
N LEU A 15 1.12 6.17 -3.27
CA LEU A 15 0.02 6.40 -2.32
C LEU A 15 -0.21 5.20 -1.40
N VAL A 16 -0.10 3.97 -1.91
CA VAL A 16 -0.18 2.75 -1.09
C VAL A 16 0.82 2.80 0.06
N ILE A 17 2.06 3.23 -0.22
CA ILE A 17 3.11 3.41 0.80
C ILE A 17 2.64 4.36 1.90
N LYS A 18 2.17 5.56 1.53
CA LYS A 18 1.69 6.55 2.50
C LYS A 18 0.54 6.01 3.36
N LEU A 19 -0.41 5.30 2.75
CA LEU A 19 -1.56 4.73 3.47
C LEU A 19 -1.16 3.63 4.47
N VAL A 20 -0.10 2.87 4.18
CA VAL A 20 0.47 1.90 5.13
C VAL A 20 1.20 2.62 6.25
N ASP A 21 2.04 3.62 5.92
CA ASP A 21 2.80 4.39 6.90
C ASP A 21 1.87 5.13 7.89
N ASP A 22 0.73 5.64 7.40
CA ASP A 22 -0.33 6.26 8.21
C ASP A 22 -1.19 5.24 8.98
N ALA A 23 -0.88 3.93 8.86
CA ALA A 23 -1.63 2.82 9.46
C ALA A 23 -3.13 2.80 9.12
N LEU A 24 -3.52 3.33 7.94
CA LEU A 24 -4.92 3.42 7.52
C LEU A 24 -5.43 2.14 6.84
N ILE A 25 -4.53 1.22 6.46
CA ILE A 25 -4.89 -0.02 5.78
C ILE A 25 -4.49 -1.25 6.58
N HIS A 26 -5.47 -2.11 6.85
CA HIS A 26 -5.27 -3.41 7.51
C HIS A 26 -5.60 -4.59 6.58
N SER A 27 -6.20 -4.30 5.42
CA SER A 27 -6.62 -5.28 4.42
C SER A 27 -6.57 -4.72 2.99
N GLN A 28 -6.66 -5.60 2.00
CA GLN A 28 -6.78 -5.21 0.59
C GLN A 28 -8.04 -4.39 0.31
N ASN A 29 -9.15 -4.69 1.00
CA ASN A 29 -10.39 -3.93 0.87
C ASN A 29 -10.26 -2.52 1.48
N ASP A 30 -9.51 -2.36 2.57
CA ASP A 30 -9.20 -1.02 3.08
C ASP A 30 -8.44 -0.21 2.04
N LEU A 31 -7.45 -0.83 1.40
CA LEU A 31 -6.69 -0.16 0.34
C LEU A 31 -7.58 0.28 -0.82
N VAL A 32 -8.48 -0.59 -1.30
CA VAL A 32 -9.46 -0.24 -2.35
C VAL A 32 -10.32 0.96 -1.93
N ARG A 33 -10.79 0.97 -0.67
CA ARG A 33 -11.68 2.00 -0.15
C ARG A 33 -10.96 3.34 0.02
N GLU A 34 -9.75 3.35 0.59
CA GLU A 34 -8.95 4.56 0.77
C GLU A 34 -8.47 5.13 -0.57
N LEU A 35 -8.05 4.29 -1.51
CA LEU A 35 -7.76 4.71 -2.88
C LEU A 35 -8.99 5.32 -3.56
N GLY A 36 -10.17 4.72 -3.37
CA GLY A 36 -11.44 5.23 -3.89
C GLY A 36 -11.75 6.65 -3.41
N LYS A 37 -11.50 6.96 -2.12
CA LYS A 37 -11.65 8.32 -1.56
C LYS A 37 -10.73 9.34 -2.24
N LEU A 38 -9.56 8.90 -2.68
CA LEU A 38 -8.58 9.71 -3.41
C LEU A 38 -8.85 9.78 -4.93
N GLY A 39 -9.95 9.19 -5.40
CA GLY A 39 -10.33 9.15 -6.81
C GLY A 39 -9.66 8.03 -7.62
N TYR A 40 -8.99 7.08 -6.97
CA TYR A 40 -8.39 5.91 -7.59
C TYR A 40 -9.35 4.72 -7.52
N VAL A 41 -10.05 4.45 -8.61
CA VAL A 41 -10.94 3.29 -8.71
C VAL A 41 -10.11 2.06 -9.09
N VAL A 42 -9.96 1.13 -8.15
CA VAL A 42 -9.23 -0.12 -8.36
C VAL A 42 -10.03 -1.31 -7.86
N THR A 43 -9.72 -2.49 -8.41
CA THR A 43 -10.25 -3.75 -7.90
C THR A 43 -9.39 -4.29 -6.76
N GLN A 44 -9.95 -5.20 -5.97
CA GLN A 44 -9.18 -5.94 -4.96
C GLN A 44 -7.97 -6.66 -5.57
N ALA A 45 -8.11 -7.23 -6.78
CA ALA A 45 -7.01 -7.89 -7.48
C ALA A 45 -5.85 -6.92 -7.80
N THR A 46 -6.18 -5.68 -8.20
CA THR A 46 -5.18 -4.63 -8.44
C THR A 46 -4.49 -4.21 -7.14
N ALA A 47 -5.27 -3.99 -6.08
CA ALA A 47 -4.75 -3.66 -4.75
C ALA A 47 -3.84 -4.77 -4.20
N SER A 48 -4.22 -6.04 -4.39
CA SER A 48 -3.40 -7.20 -4.01
C SER A 48 -2.05 -7.19 -4.72
N ARG A 49 -2.04 -6.94 -6.03
CA ARG A 49 -0.81 -6.91 -6.82
C ARG A 49 0.11 -5.76 -6.44
N ASP A 50 -0.43 -4.58 -6.14
CA ASP A 50 0.37 -3.45 -5.67
C ASP A 50 1.00 -3.71 -4.30
N LEU A 51 0.26 -4.32 -3.39
CA LEU A 51 0.78 -4.75 -2.09
C LEU A 51 1.88 -5.79 -2.25
N GLU A 52 1.70 -6.78 -3.12
CA GLU A 52 2.70 -7.81 -3.40
C GLU A 52 3.99 -7.22 -3.99
N GLU A 53 3.88 -6.33 -4.97
CA GLU A 53 5.03 -5.66 -5.60
C GLU A 53 5.80 -4.77 -4.62
N LEU A 54 5.12 -4.20 -3.62
CA LEU A 54 5.76 -3.44 -2.55
C LEU A 54 6.26 -4.32 -1.39
N GLY A 55 6.10 -5.64 -1.48
CA GLY A 55 6.52 -6.59 -0.46
C GLY A 55 5.73 -6.47 0.83
N ALA A 56 4.42 -6.21 0.73
CA ALA A 56 3.54 -6.18 1.88
C ALA A 56 3.49 -7.56 2.56
N VAL A 57 3.80 -7.59 3.84
CA VAL A 57 3.65 -8.76 4.71
C VAL A 57 2.50 -8.51 5.67
N ARG A 58 1.67 -9.54 5.89
CA ARG A 58 0.66 -9.52 6.94
C ARG A 58 1.32 -9.90 8.27
N GLY A 59 1.43 -8.93 9.15
CA GLY A 59 1.87 -9.12 10.54
C GLY A 59 0.67 -9.34 11.46
N LYS A 60 0.91 -10.04 12.56
CA LYS A 60 -0.02 -10.08 13.70
C LYS A 60 0.58 -9.25 14.81
N THR A 61 -0.19 -8.29 15.29
CA THR A 61 0.20 -7.48 16.46
C THR A 61 0.14 -8.33 17.72
N THR A 62 0.80 -7.88 18.78
CA THR A 62 0.74 -8.51 20.11
C THR A 62 -0.67 -8.56 20.69
N LEU A 63 -1.56 -7.65 20.23
CA LEU A 63 -2.97 -7.59 20.60
C LEU A 63 -3.85 -8.55 19.77
N GLY A 64 -3.26 -9.29 18.84
CA GLY A 64 -3.95 -10.27 18.00
C GLY A 64 -4.53 -9.71 16.70
N SER A 65 -4.53 -8.39 16.50
CA SER A 65 -4.99 -7.73 15.27
C SER A 65 -4.01 -7.92 14.12
N PHE A 66 -4.53 -8.02 12.88
CA PHE A 66 -3.72 -8.08 11.67
C PHE A 66 -3.34 -6.68 11.16
N VAL A 67 -2.10 -6.53 10.72
CA VAL A 67 -1.58 -5.28 10.14
C VAL A 67 -0.83 -5.58 8.84
N ILE A 68 -0.84 -4.62 7.93
CA ILE A 68 -0.03 -4.64 6.72
C ILE A 68 1.28 -3.91 7.04
N ASN A 69 2.42 -4.53 6.72
CA ASN A 69 3.73 -3.90 6.80
C ASN A 69 4.46 -4.04 5.46
N LEU A 70 5.15 -3.00 4.97
CA LEU A 70 5.84 -3.04 3.68
C LEU A 70 7.31 -3.40 3.89
N PHE A 71 7.69 -4.65 3.58
CA PHE A 71 9.04 -5.15 3.82
C PHE A 71 10.07 -4.58 2.83
N LEU A 72 9.70 -4.44 1.54
CA LEU A 72 10.64 -3.97 0.51
C LEU A 72 10.87 -2.46 0.60
N HIS A 73 9.84 -1.68 0.95
CA HIS A 73 9.97 -0.23 1.09
C HIS A 73 10.90 0.19 2.25
N HIS A 74 10.80 -0.48 3.40
CA HIS A 74 11.63 -0.17 4.57
C HIS A 74 13.14 -0.39 4.35
N LYS A 75 13.54 -1.35 3.50
CA LYS A 75 14.97 -1.58 3.21
C LYS A 75 15.57 -0.49 2.34
N VAL A 76 14.82 0.11 1.43
CA VAL A 76 15.31 1.19 0.55
C VAL A 76 15.69 2.41 1.39
N GLN A 77 14.80 2.85 2.29
CA GLN A 77 15.09 3.98 3.19
C GLN A 77 16.27 3.68 4.12
N LYS A 78 16.36 2.47 4.69
CA LYS A 78 17.49 2.12 5.56
C LYS A 78 18.81 2.07 4.80
N ALA A 79 18.82 1.54 3.58
CA ALA A 79 20.01 1.48 2.72
C ALA A 79 20.47 2.85 2.18
N GLU A 80 19.56 3.83 2.08
CA GLU A 80 19.93 5.22 1.78
C GLU A 80 20.53 5.93 3.00
N VAL A 81 20.04 5.67 4.21
CA VAL A 81 20.59 6.23 5.44
C VAL A 81 22.01 5.71 5.75
N PHE A 82 22.34 4.47 5.36
CA PHE A 82 23.70 3.90 5.54
C PHE A 82 24.70 4.28 4.44
N ARG A 83 24.32 5.11 3.45
CA ARG A 83 25.21 5.58 2.39
C ARG A 83 25.76 7.00 2.60
N ASN A 84 25.62 7.55 3.81
CA ASN A 84 26.15 8.87 4.17
C ASN A 84 27.04 8.79 5.41
#